data_AF-A0A529QEF0-F1
#
_entry.id   AF-A0A529QEF0-F1
#
_cell.length_a   1.000
_cell.length_b   1.000
_cell.length_c   1.000
_cell.angle_alpha   90.00
_cell.angle_beta   90.00
_cell.angle_gamma   90.00
#
_symmetry.space_group_name_H-M   'P 1'
#
loop_
_entity.id
_entity.type
_entity.pdbx_description
1 polymer ?
#
loop_
_entity_poly.entity_id
_entity_poly.type
_entity_poly.pdbx_seq_one_letter_code
_entity_poly.pdbx_strand_id
1 'polypeptide(L)'
;KQQRVSAEFDLDYSRITDAFGKHTYLIASVPLQYVYDNRDNKLNPTRGFRFLAYAEPSYDILNGATFLKLKGEGYTYQSLDTASRFVLAERATLGSIVGTGLQNVPADRRFYSGGGGSVRGYSYQGIGPKDIDGQPIGGLSFFETSVEMRIGVTDTIGIVPFVDAGTVSIKSFPDFSDVKVGAGVGLRYITPFGPLRIDAA
;
A
#
# COMPACT_ATOMS: atom_id res chain seq x y z
N LYS A 1 -0.57 23.65 -1.84
CA LYS A 1 -1.68 22.70 -1.60
C LYS A 1 -2.22 22.29 -2.96
N GLN A 2 -2.34 20.99 -3.23
CA GLN A 2 -2.85 20.46 -4.50
C GLN A 2 -3.94 19.44 -4.21
N GLN A 3 -5.06 19.57 -4.91
CA GLN A 3 -6.15 18.60 -4.90
C GLN A 3 -6.32 18.06 -6.30
N ARG A 4 -6.54 16.75 -6.41
CA ARG A 4 -6.83 16.09 -7.68
C ARG A 4 -7.96 15.10 -7.47
N VAL A 5 -8.98 15.19 -8.32
CA VAL A 5 -10.03 14.18 -8.47
C VAL A 5 -9.86 13.58 -9.85
N SER A 6 -9.95 12.25 -9.94
CA SER A 6 -9.93 11.52 -11.21
C SER A 6 -10.99 10.44 -11.20
N ALA A 7 -11.63 10.25 -12.33
CA ALA A 7 -12.59 9.19 -12.61
C ALA A 7 -12.26 8.60 -13.97
N GLU A 8 -12.33 7.28 -14.10
CA GLU A 8 -12.05 6.53 -15.32
C GLU A 8 -13.11 5.44 -15.53
N PHE A 9 -13.27 5.00 -16.76
CA PHE A 9 -14.00 3.78 -17.09
C PHE A 9 -12.98 2.78 -17.62
N ASP A 10 -12.93 1.61 -17.01
CA ASP A 10 -11.98 0.54 -17.35
C ASP A 10 -12.75 -0.71 -17.79
N LEU A 11 -12.21 -1.40 -18.79
CA LEU A 11 -12.69 -2.70 -19.25
C LEU A 11 -11.51 -3.65 -19.40
N ASP A 12 -11.37 -4.58 -18.46
CA ASP A 12 -10.25 -5.52 -18.37
C ASP A 12 -10.69 -6.93 -18.79
N TYR A 13 -9.95 -7.55 -19.70
CA TYR A 13 -10.08 -8.97 -20.04
C TYR A 13 -8.81 -9.71 -19.61
N SER A 14 -8.95 -10.64 -18.68
CA SER A 14 -7.81 -11.33 -18.08
C SER A 14 -8.08 -12.83 -17.94
N ARG A 15 -7.00 -13.62 -18.07
CA ARG A 15 -6.98 -15.07 -17.80
C ARG A 15 -5.98 -15.33 -16.70
N ILE A 16 -6.47 -15.73 -15.54
CA ILE A 16 -5.68 -15.85 -14.33
C ILE A 16 -5.70 -17.29 -13.86
N THR A 17 -4.52 -17.80 -13.52
CA THR A 17 -4.36 -19.06 -12.79
C THR A 17 -3.96 -18.71 -11.38
N ASP A 18 -4.79 -19.05 -10.41
CA ASP A 18 -4.52 -18.84 -8.99
C ASP A 18 -4.85 -20.10 -8.17
N ALA A 19 -4.83 -19.97 -6.84
CA ALA A 19 -5.13 -21.07 -5.92
C ALA A 19 -6.54 -21.67 -6.08
N PHE A 20 -7.46 -20.97 -6.76
CA PHE A 20 -8.82 -21.44 -7.04
C PHE A 20 -8.95 -22.03 -8.45
N GLY A 21 -7.85 -22.16 -9.20
CA GLY A 21 -7.80 -22.71 -10.54
C GLY A 21 -7.65 -21.66 -11.63
N LYS A 22 -8.06 -22.02 -12.85
CA LYS A 22 -7.95 -21.16 -14.02
C LYS A 22 -9.28 -20.49 -14.31
N HIS A 23 -9.29 -19.17 -14.28
CA HIS A 23 -10.48 -18.34 -14.44
C HIS A 23 -10.28 -17.32 -15.57
N THR A 24 -11.38 -16.96 -16.23
CA THR A 24 -11.42 -15.90 -17.25
C THR A 24 -12.35 -14.82 -16.75
N TYR A 25 -11.91 -13.58 -16.79
CA TYR A 25 -12.63 -12.41 -16.28
C TYR A 25 -12.85 -11.40 -17.41
N LEU A 26 -14.00 -10.73 -17.39
CA LEU A 26 -14.23 -9.52 -18.18
C LEU A 26 -14.84 -8.48 -17.27
N ILE A 27 -14.02 -7.58 -16.73
CA ILE A 27 -14.42 -6.67 -15.68
C ILE A 27 -14.59 -5.28 -16.24
N ALA A 28 -15.81 -4.74 -16.12
CA ALA A 28 -16.05 -3.31 -16.26
C ALA A 28 -15.94 -2.66 -14.88
N SER A 29 -15.14 -1.60 -14.74
CA SER A 29 -15.03 -0.87 -13.49
C SER A 29 -14.99 0.65 -13.67
N VAL A 30 -15.24 1.37 -12.59
CA VAL A 30 -15.15 2.83 -12.56
C VAL A 30 -14.19 3.25 -11.44
N PRO A 31 -12.87 3.33 -11.71
CA PRO A 31 -11.91 3.80 -10.72
C PRO A 31 -12.12 5.29 -10.39
N LEU A 32 -12.37 5.58 -9.12
CA LEU A 32 -12.51 6.93 -8.57
C LEU A 32 -11.37 7.18 -7.58
N GLN A 33 -10.68 8.31 -7.73
CA GLN A 33 -9.57 8.66 -6.85
C GLN A 33 -9.62 10.14 -6.48
N TYR A 34 -9.45 10.41 -5.18
CA TYR A 34 -9.20 11.73 -4.64
C TYR A 34 -7.82 11.77 -3.99
N VAL A 35 -7.02 12.78 -4.32
CA VAL A 35 -5.71 13.02 -3.73
C VAL A 35 -5.66 14.45 -3.18
N TYR A 36 -5.28 14.57 -1.92
CA TYR A 36 -4.92 15.83 -1.29
C TYR A 36 -3.44 15.80 -0.90
N ASP A 37 -2.68 16.81 -1.32
CA ASP A 37 -1.25 16.92 -1.01
C ASP A 37 -0.92 18.36 -0.56
N ASN A 38 -0.49 18.51 0.69
CA ASN A 38 0.05 19.76 1.22
C ASN A 38 1.48 19.62 1.73
N ARG A 39 2.19 18.56 1.34
CA ARG A 39 3.60 18.39 1.66
C ARG A 39 4.40 19.57 1.11
N ASP A 40 5.40 19.97 1.87
CA ASP A 40 6.34 21.02 1.50
C ASP A 40 7.19 20.64 0.27
N ASN A 41 7.55 19.36 0.14
CA ASN A 41 8.30 18.83 -0.98
C ASN A 41 7.75 17.45 -1.40
N LYS A 42 7.62 17.20 -2.70
CA LYS A 42 7.05 15.94 -3.22
C LYS A 42 8.02 14.74 -3.11
N LEU A 43 9.32 14.99 -3.25
CA LEU A 43 10.37 13.98 -3.32
C LEU A 43 10.99 13.69 -1.96
N ASN A 44 11.23 14.74 -1.17
CA ASN A 44 11.79 14.66 0.18
C ASN A 44 11.02 15.56 1.17
N PRO A 45 9.77 15.20 1.52
CA PRO A 45 8.94 15.97 2.43
C PRO A 45 9.52 16.02 3.85
N THR A 46 9.47 17.20 4.47
CA THR A 46 9.81 17.40 5.89
C THR A 46 8.60 17.83 6.73
N ARG A 47 7.58 18.40 6.08
CA ARG A 47 6.35 18.88 6.72
C ARG A 47 5.12 18.63 5.86
N GLY A 48 3.98 18.45 6.51
CA GLY A 48 2.68 18.32 5.86
C GLY A 48 2.29 16.85 5.64
N PHE A 49 1.24 16.62 4.87
CA PHE A 49 0.66 15.31 4.67
C PHE A 49 0.13 15.11 3.24
N ARG A 50 -0.02 13.85 2.87
CA ARG A 50 -0.68 13.41 1.65
C ARG A 50 -1.74 12.38 2.01
N PHE A 51 -2.93 12.55 1.45
CA PHE A 51 -4.04 11.63 1.59
C PHE A 51 -4.52 11.19 0.21
N LEU A 52 -4.81 9.90 0.06
CA LEU A 52 -5.45 9.32 -1.12
C LEU A 52 -6.65 8.49 -0.66
N ALA A 53 -7.81 8.76 -1.25
CA ALA A 53 -8.99 7.92 -1.18
C ALA A 53 -9.27 7.33 -2.56
N TYR A 54 -9.57 6.03 -2.60
CA TYR A 54 -9.83 5.28 -3.81
C TYR A 54 -11.09 4.45 -3.63
N ALA A 55 -11.95 4.46 -4.64
CA ALA A 55 -13.12 3.60 -4.73
C ALA A 55 -13.26 3.08 -6.16
N GLU A 56 -13.57 1.82 -6.30
CA GLU A 56 -13.71 1.17 -7.60
C GLU A 56 -14.83 0.15 -7.54
N PRO A 57 -16.06 0.54 -7.90
CA PRO A 57 -17.10 -0.42 -8.23
C PRO A 57 -16.71 -1.18 -9.51
N SER A 58 -16.90 -2.50 -9.46
CA SER A 58 -16.54 -3.42 -10.54
C SER A 58 -17.67 -4.44 -10.75
N TYR A 59 -17.88 -4.79 -12.02
CA TYR A 59 -18.77 -5.87 -12.43
C TYR A 59 -18.05 -6.80 -13.40
N ASP A 60 -17.97 -8.08 -13.05
CA ASP A 60 -17.46 -9.12 -13.92
C ASP A 60 -18.60 -9.66 -14.79
N ILE A 61 -18.53 -9.33 -16.08
CA ILE A 61 -19.54 -9.66 -17.09
C ILE A 61 -19.59 -11.17 -17.35
N LEU A 62 -18.45 -11.89 -17.24
CA LEU A 62 -18.41 -13.32 -17.56
C LEU A 62 -18.89 -14.18 -16.39
N ASN A 63 -18.55 -13.80 -15.14
CA ASN A 63 -18.87 -14.62 -13.96
C ASN A 63 -20.02 -14.04 -13.11
N GLY A 64 -20.57 -12.88 -13.47
CA GLY A 64 -21.71 -12.26 -12.77
C GLY A 64 -21.39 -11.74 -11.36
N ALA A 65 -20.12 -11.52 -11.05
CA ALA A 65 -19.69 -11.04 -9.73
C ALA A 65 -19.66 -9.50 -9.68
N THR A 66 -20.22 -8.92 -8.62
CA THR A 66 -20.11 -7.48 -8.33
C THR A 66 -19.26 -7.28 -7.09
N PHE A 67 -18.31 -6.35 -7.15
CA PHE A 67 -17.52 -5.99 -5.98
C PHE A 67 -17.13 -4.52 -5.98
N LEU A 68 -16.83 -4.00 -4.79
CA LEU A 68 -16.36 -2.64 -4.58
C LEU A 68 -15.02 -2.69 -3.87
N LYS A 69 -13.97 -2.18 -4.51
CA LYS A 69 -12.65 -2.02 -3.90
C LYS A 69 -12.49 -0.61 -3.34
N LEU A 70 -12.21 -0.52 -2.05
CA LEU A 70 -11.93 0.71 -1.33
C LEU A 70 -10.48 0.70 -0.86
N LYS A 71 -9.78 1.83 -0.98
CA LYS A 71 -8.42 1.99 -0.45
C LYS A 71 -8.21 3.41 0.10
N GLY A 72 -7.59 3.49 1.26
CA GLY A 72 -7.14 4.74 1.87
C GLY A 72 -5.64 4.70 2.11
N GLU A 73 -4.93 5.76 1.73
CA GLU A 73 -3.50 5.95 2.04
C GLU A 73 -3.28 7.31 2.70
N GLY A 74 -2.53 7.34 3.79
CA GLY A 74 -2.10 8.54 4.48
C GLY A 74 -0.59 8.56 4.66
N TYR A 75 0.01 9.72 4.43
CA TYR A 75 1.43 10.00 4.72
C TYR A 75 1.50 11.31 5.48
N THR A 76 2.20 11.35 6.61
CA THR A 76 2.43 12.60 7.36
C THR A 76 3.91 12.76 7.68
N TYR A 77 4.35 14.02 7.71
CA TYR A 77 5.73 14.41 7.92
C TYR A 77 5.77 15.57 8.92
N GLN A 78 6.58 15.41 9.96
CA GLN A 78 6.77 16.41 10.98
C GLN A 78 8.25 16.56 11.30
N SER A 79 8.80 17.71 10.93
CA SER A 79 10.12 18.15 11.37
C SER A 79 10.08 18.53 12.85
N LEU A 80 11.05 18.02 13.61
CA LEU A 80 11.16 18.19 15.06
C LEU A 80 12.17 19.29 15.46
N ASP A 81 12.87 19.84 14.48
CA ASP A 81 13.92 20.85 14.62
C ASP A 81 13.83 21.91 13.51
N THR A 82 14.34 23.11 13.75
CA THR A 82 14.28 24.20 12.76
C THR A 82 15.07 23.91 11.49
N ALA A 83 16.14 23.11 11.58
CA ALA A 83 16.97 22.72 10.44
C ALA A 83 16.40 21.54 9.64
N SER A 84 15.29 20.94 10.09
CA SER A 84 14.70 19.75 9.47
C SER A 84 15.66 18.56 9.33
N ARG A 85 16.59 18.43 10.29
CA ARG A 85 17.47 17.27 10.42
C ARG A 85 16.78 16.08 11.08
N PHE A 86 15.71 16.29 11.83
CA PHE A 86 14.92 15.23 12.46
C PHE A 86 13.49 15.31 11.94
N VAL A 87 13.08 14.35 11.11
CA VAL A 87 11.74 14.30 10.54
C VAL A 87 11.09 12.98 10.92
N LEU A 88 10.02 13.06 11.72
CA LEU A 88 9.11 11.94 11.92
C LEU A 88 8.26 11.79 10.66
N ALA A 89 8.26 10.60 10.08
CA ALA A 89 7.45 10.25 8.93
C ALA A 89 6.59 9.04 9.26
N GLU A 90 5.29 9.14 9.00
CA GLU A 90 4.35 8.05 9.21
C GLU A 90 3.58 7.78 7.91
N ARG A 91 3.34 6.50 7.62
CA ARG A 91 2.48 6.02 6.56
C ARG A 91 1.44 5.09 7.16
N ALA A 92 0.19 5.24 6.76
CA ALA A 92 -0.85 4.25 7.01
C ALA A 92 -1.58 3.93 5.70
N THR A 93 -1.92 2.68 5.47
CA THR A 93 -2.68 2.23 4.30
C THR A 93 -3.67 1.18 4.72
N LEU A 94 -4.90 1.28 4.24
CA LEU A 94 -5.92 0.27 4.45
C LEU A 94 -6.71 0.04 3.17
N GLY A 95 -7.26 -1.16 3.05
CA GLY A 95 -8.14 -1.49 1.93
C GLY A 95 -9.16 -2.56 2.29
N SER A 96 -10.27 -2.53 1.58
CA SER A 96 -11.39 -3.44 1.72
C SER A 96 -12.03 -3.71 0.35
N ILE A 97 -12.33 -4.96 0.08
CA ILE A 97 -13.12 -5.42 -1.06
C ILE A 97 -14.38 -6.05 -0.49
N VAL A 98 -15.54 -5.53 -0.89
CA VAL A 98 -16.86 -5.97 -0.43
C VAL A 98 -17.73 -6.39 -1.62
N GLY A 99 -18.82 -7.11 -1.34
CA GLY A 99 -19.83 -7.50 -2.33
C GLY A 99 -19.67 -8.93 -2.88
N THR A 100 -18.51 -9.55 -2.71
CA THR A 100 -18.27 -10.93 -3.16
C THR A 100 -17.20 -11.64 -2.31
N GLY A 101 -17.05 -12.95 -2.49
CA GLY A 101 -16.02 -13.77 -1.84
C GLY A 101 -14.67 -13.73 -2.55
N LEU A 102 -13.61 -14.11 -1.85
CA LEU A 102 -12.21 -14.06 -2.33
C LEU A 102 -12.02 -14.73 -3.70
N GLN A 103 -12.63 -15.91 -3.90
CA GLN A 103 -12.55 -16.68 -5.14
C GLN A 103 -13.13 -15.99 -6.38
N ASN A 104 -14.02 -15.01 -6.18
CA ASN A 104 -14.68 -14.26 -7.24
C ASN A 104 -13.96 -12.93 -7.54
N VAL A 105 -12.93 -12.60 -6.78
CA VAL A 105 -12.07 -11.44 -7.03
C VAL A 105 -10.81 -11.94 -7.70
N PRO A 106 -10.45 -11.46 -8.90
CA PRO A 106 -9.18 -11.77 -9.56
C PRO A 106 -7.98 -11.59 -8.63
N ALA A 107 -7.00 -12.51 -8.68
CA ALA A 107 -5.84 -12.47 -7.81
C ALA A 107 -5.07 -11.14 -7.89
N ASP A 108 -4.87 -10.60 -9.09
CA ASP A 108 -4.23 -9.29 -9.33
C ASP A 108 -5.01 -8.08 -8.79
N ARG A 109 -6.30 -8.25 -8.49
CA ARG A 109 -7.14 -7.21 -7.85
C ARG A 109 -7.22 -7.36 -6.32
N ARG A 110 -6.71 -8.43 -5.72
CA ARG A 110 -6.67 -8.63 -4.26
C ARG A 110 -5.63 -7.73 -3.59
N PHE A 111 -5.65 -7.69 -2.27
CA PHE A 111 -4.62 -7.00 -1.48
C PHE A 111 -3.52 -7.95 -1.04
N TYR A 112 -2.28 -7.46 -1.05
CA TYR A 112 -1.09 -8.18 -0.61
C TYR A 112 -0.22 -7.26 0.23
N SER A 113 0.58 -7.85 1.11
CA SER A 113 1.51 -7.14 1.98
C SER A 113 2.83 -7.91 2.12
N GLY A 114 3.91 -7.19 2.45
CA GLY A 114 5.29 -7.67 2.49
C GLY A 114 6.14 -7.15 1.32
N GLY A 115 7.40 -6.81 1.63
CA GLY A 115 8.38 -6.27 0.69
C GLY A 115 8.75 -4.81 0.94
N GLY A 116 9.71 -4.29 0.16
CA GLY A 116 10.37 -3.00 0.44
C GLY A 116 9.45 -1.76 0.45
N GLY A 117 8.32 -1.79 -0.25
CA GLY A 117 7.32 -0.71 -0.26
C GLY A 117 6.15 -0.90 0.70
N SER A 118 6.19 -1.95 1.51
CA SER A 118 5.09 -2.44 2.34
C SER A 118 5.61 -2.61 3.78
N VAL A 119 5.73 -3.84 4.27
CA VAL A 119 6.38 -4.21 5.54
C VAL A 119 7.76 -4.78 5.19
N ARG A 120 8.80 -4.00 5.47
CA ARG A 120 10.20 -4.41 5.25
C ARG A 120 10.58 -5.58 6.17
N GLY A 121 11.53 -6.40 5.74
CA GLY A 121 11.93 -7.65 6.42
C GLY A 121 11.09 -8.88 6.02
N TYR A 122 9.96 -8.69 5.34
CA TYR A 122 9.17 -9.78 4.76
C TYR A 122 9.40 -9.89 3.26
N SER A 123 9.28 -11.11 2.72
CA SER A 123 9.30 -11.35 1.27
C SER A 123 8.17 -10.58 0.60
N TYR A 124 8.36 -10.26 -0.68
CA TYR A 124 7.32 -9.62 -1.49
C TYR A 124 6.03 -10.44 -1.42
N GLN A 125 4.91 -9.78 -1.04
CA GLN A 125 3.60 -10.41 -0.84
C GLN A 125 3.57 -11.54 0.22
N GLY A 126 4.60 -11.66 1.06
CA GLY A 126 4.76 -12.76 2.00
C GLY A 126 3.86 -12.73 3.24
N ILE A 127 3.16 -11.63 3.49
CA ILE A 127 2.26 -11.45 4.62
C ILE A 127 0.82 -11.72 4.18
N GLY A 128 0.17 -12.65 4.87
CA GLY A 128 -1.24 -12.94 4.69
C GLY A 128 -1.55 -14.40 4.39
N PRO A 129 -2.79 -14.67 3.92
CA PRO A 129 -3.27 -15.99 3.56
C PRO A 129 -2.43 -16.62 2.45
N LYS A 130 -2.23 -17.93 2.56
CA LYS A 130 -1.47 -18.75 1.61
C LYS A 130 -2.27 -19.99 1.22
N ASP A 131 -1.98 -20.54 0.05
CA ASP A 131 -2.51 -21.85 -0.36
C ASP A 131 -1.73 -23.01 0.28
N ILE A 132 -2.06 -24.24 -0.11
CA ILE A 132 -1.44 -25.46 0.41
C ILE A 132 0.06 -25.57 0.06
N ASP A 133 0.48 -24.94 -1.02
CA ASP A 133 1.86 -24.91 -1.48
C ASP A 133 2.64 -23.70 -0.90
N GLY A 134 2.00 -22.95 0.00
CA GLY A 134 2.58 -21.79 0.66
C GLY A 134 2.65 -20.54 -0.20
N GLN A 135 1.97 -20.50 -1.36
CA GLN A 135 1.92 -19.33 -2.22
C GLN A 135 0.92 -18.31 -1.71
N PRO A 136 1.23 -16.99 -1.74
CA PRO A 136 0.30 -15.96 -1.31
C PRO A 136 -0.96 -15.91 -2.19
N ILE A 137 -2.13 -15.97 -1.59
CA ILE A 137 -3.43 -15.90 -2.33
C ILE A 137 -4.07 -14.51 -2.28
N GLY A 138 -3.48 -13.59 -1.50
CA GLY A 138 -4.00 -12.26 -1.25
C GLY A 138 -5.19 -12.25 -0.29
N GLY A 139 -5.75 -11.07 -0.05
CA GLY A 139 -6.90 -10.86 0.82
C GLY A 139 -7.94 -9.91 0.25
N LEU A 140 -9.13 -9.95 0.86
CA LEU A 140 -10.18 -8.96 0.64
C LEU A 140 -9.95 -7.70 1.46
N SER A 141 -9.15 -7.75 2.51
CA SER A 141 -8.77 -6.55 3.25
C SER A 141 -7.33 -6.60 3.72
N PHE A 142 -6.77 -5.42 3.96
CA PHE A 142 -5.44 -5.28 4.53
C PHE A 142 -5.31 -3.98 5.31
N PHE A 143 -4.34 -3.95 6.21
CA PHE A 143 -3.86 -2.75 6.88
C PHE A 143 -2.35 -2.79 6.93
N GLU A 144 -1.72 -1.64 6.69
CA GLU A 144 -0.30 -1.42 6.85
C GLU A 144 -0.05 -0.09 7.55
N THR A 145 0.96 -0.06 8.40
CA THR A 145 1.50 1.18 8.96
C THR A 145 3.02 1.13 8.98
N SER A 146 3.65 2.29 8.92
CA SER A 146 5.10 2.46 8.99
C SER A 146 5.41 3.76 9.68
N VAL A 147 6.33 3.71 10.63
CA VAL A 147 6.88 4.88 11.31
C VAL A 147 8.37 4.91 11.07
N GLU A 148 8.86 6.03 10.55
CA GLU A 148 10.27 6.28 10.28
C GLU A 148 10.74 7.53 11.03
N MET A 149 11.91 7.46 11.66
CA MET A 149 12.62 8.66 12.11
C MET A 149 13.73 8.97 11.11
N ARG A 150 13.62 10.07 10.37
CA ARG A 150 14.61 10.46 9.37
C ARG A 150 15.60 11.42 9.99
N ILE A 151 16.87 11.02 10.03
CA ILE A 151 17.94 11.76 10.69
C ILE A 151 18.97 12.18 9.64
N GLY A 152 19.05 13.47 9.36
CA GLY A 152 20.10 14.06 8.53
C GLY A 152 21.43 14.07 9.28
N VAL A 153 22.38 13.25 8.83
CA VAL A 153 23.75 13.20 9.38
C VAL A 153 24.60 14.29 8.73
N THR A 154 24.55 14.39 7.40
CA THR A 154 25.08 15.51 6.62
C THR A 154 23.95 16.13 5.80
N ASP A 155 24.26 17.12 4.96
CA ASP A 155 23.27 17.73 4.08
C ASP A 155 22.81 16.78 2.96
N THR A 156 23.54 15.69 2.71
CA THR A 156 23.25 14.70 1.67
C THR A 156 23.06 13.29 2.21
N ILE A 157 23.53 12.97 3.40
CA ILE A 157 23.48 11.63 3.99
C ILE A 157 22.55 11.63 5.21
N GLY A 158 21.64 10.66 5.26
CA GLY A 158 20.78 10.43 6.42
C GLY A 158 20.66 8.96 6.79
N ILE A 159 20.28 8.72 8.04
CA ILE A 159 19.91 7.40 8.57
C ILE A 159 18.43 7.39 8.93
N VAL A 160 17.79 6.23 8.84
CA VAL A 160 16.35 6.09 9.01
C VAL A 160 16.01 4.80 9.76
N PRO A 161 16.05 4.76 11.09
CA PRO A 161 15.39 3.69 11.81
C PRO A 161 13.88 3.71 11.53
N PHE A 162 13.31 2.53 11.38
CA PHE A 162 11.89 2.36 11.07
C PHE A 162 11.28 1.13 11.73
N VAL A 163 9.96 1.17 11.90
CA VAL A 163 9.12 0.02 12.24
C VAL A 163 7.92 0.02 11.31
N ASP A 164 7.69 -1.12 10.67
CA ASP A 164 6.56 -1.38 9.79
C ASP A 164 5.69 -2.47 10.42
N ALA A 165 4.39 -2.40 10.22
CA ALA A 165 3.47 -3.46 10.59
C ALA A 165 2.38 -3.63 9.53
N GLY A 166 1.88 -4.84 9.36
CA GLY A 166 0.82 -5.10 8.41
C GLY A 166 0.09 -6.42 8.64
N THR A 167 -1.12 -6.50 8.10
CA THR A 167 -1.96 -7.69 8.13
C THR A 167 -2.82 -7.74 6.86
N VAL A 168 -3.16 -8.95 6.43
CA VAL A 168 -4.00 -9.23 5.26
C VAL A 168 -5.02 -10.28 5.67
N SER A 169 -6.30 -10.09 5.33
CA SER A 169 -7.38 -10.99 5.67
C SER A 169 -8.22 -11.37 4.46
N ILE A 170 -8.71 -12.62 4.44
CA ILE A 170 -9.70 -13.08 3.45
C ILE A 170 -11.09 -12.50 3.69
N LYS A 171 -11.33 -11.89 4.85
CA LYS A 171 -12.57 -11.17 5.16
C LYS A 171 -12.48 -9.74 4.62
N SER A 172 -13.63 -9.11 4.36
CA SER A 172 -13.69 -7.72 3.89
C SER A 172 -13.20 -6.69 4.92
N PHE A 173 -13.03 -7.08 6.18
CA PHE A 173 -12.45 -6.22 7.22
C PHE A 173 -11.34 -6.98 7.95
N PRO A 174 -10.19 -6.34 8.24
CA PRO A 174 -9.13 -6.98 8.99
C PRO A 174 -9.61 -7.24 10.42
N ASP A 175 -9.40 -8.46 10.91
CA ASP A 175 -9.62 -8.84 12.31
C ASP A 175 -8.34 -8.72 13.15
N PHE A 176 -7.23 -8.30 12.53
CA PHE A 176 -5.92 -8.09 13.16
C PHE A 176 -5.40 -9.30 13.94
N SER A 177 -5.89 -10.51 13.64
CA SER A 177 -5.47 -11.73 14.34
C SER A 177 -4.06 -12.17 13.97
N ASP A 178 -3.56 -11.76 12.80
CA ASP A 178 -2.21 -12.07 12.32
C ASP A 178 -1.50 -10.81 11.82
N VAL A 179 -1.02 -9.99 12.77
CA VAL A 179 -0.20 -8.80 12.48
C VAL A 179 1.26 -9.21 12.41
N LYS A 180 1.91 -8.82 11.33
CA LYS A 180 3.35 -8.99 11.10
C LYS A 180 4.06 -7.66 11.28
N VAL A 181 5.26 -7.69 11.85
CA VAL A 181 6.02 -6.50 12.22
C VAL A 181 7.45 -6.66 11.72
N GLY A 182 7.93 -5.67 11.00
CA GLY A 182 9.32 -5.56 10.57
C GLY A 182 9.95 -4.30 11.16
N ALA A 183 11.22 -4.36 11.52
CA ALA A 183 11.95 -3.21 12.02
C ALA A 183 13.35 -3.20 11.42
N GLY A 184 13.91 -2.02 11.19
CA GLY A 184 15.17 -1.94 10.50
C GLY A 184 15.76 -0.54 10.49
N VAL A 185 16.81 -0.38 9.68
CA VAL A 185 17.50 0.89 9.47
C VAL A 185 17.75 1.11 7.99
N GLY A 186 17.50 2.34 7.54
CA GLY A 186 17.75 2.80 6.19
C GLY A 186 18.90 3.79 6.12
N LEU A 187 19.63 3.77 5.00
CA LEU A 187 20.54 4.81 4.57
C LEU A 187 19.88 5.61 3.45
N ARG A 188 20.03 6.93 3.51
CA ARG A 188 19.53 7.85 2.48
C ARG A 188 20.64 8.71 1.94
N TYR A 189 20.68 8.79 0.62
CA TYR A 189 21.55 9.71 -0.10
C TYR A 189 20.72 10.66 -0.96
N ILE A 190 20.70 11.94 -0.58
CA ILE A 190 19.93 12.98 -1.24
C ILE A 190 20.67 13.43 -2.50
N THR A 191 20.02 13.24 -3.65
CA THR A 191 20.52 13.69 -4.95
C THR A 191 19.64 14.83 -5.50
N PRO A 192 20.10 15.57 -6.53
CA PRO A 192 19.30 16.63 -7.15
C PRO A 192 17.95 16.18 -7.73
N PHE A 193 17.81 14.90 -8.07
CA PHE A 193 16.60 14.32 -8.67
C PHE A 193 15.78 13.46 -7.69
N GLY A 194 16.21 13.37 -6.43
CA GLY A 194 15.50 12.67 -5.35
C GLY A 194 16.40 11.81 -4.45
N PRO A 195 15.89 11.36 -3.30
CA PRO A 195 16.68 10.55 -2.37
C PRO A 195 16.78 9.09 -2.84
N LEU A 196 18.01 8.57 -2.93
CA LEU A 196 18.29 7.13 -3.01
C LEU A 196 18.15 6.50 -1.62
N ARG A 197 17.64 5.27 -1.57
CA ARG A 197 17.33 4.56 -0.32
C ARG A 197 17.91 3.15 -0.35
N ILE A 198 18.52 2.75 0.75
CA ILE A 198 18.98 1.39 1.00
C ILE A 198 18.51 1.03 2.40
N ASP A 199 17.60 0.07 2.52
CA ASP A 199 17.02 -0.34 3.79
C ASP A 199 17.45 -1.77 4.14
N ALA A 200 17.73 -2.02 5.42
CA ALA A 200 17.99 -3.35 5.97
C ALA A 200 16.99 -3.62 7.10
N ALA A 201 16.30 -4.75 7.04
CA ALA A 201 15.31 -5.24 7.99
C ALA A 201 15.32 -6.77 8.03
#